data_AF-B8C762-F1
#
_entry.id   AF-B8C762-F1
#
_cell.length_a   1.000
_cell.length_b   1.000
_cell.length_c   1.000
_cell.angle_alpha   90.00
_cell.angle_beta   90.00
_cell.angle_gamma   90.00
#
_symmetry.space_group_name_H-M   'P 1'
#
loop_
_entity.id
_entity.type
_entity.pdbx_description
1 polymer ?
#
loop_
_entity_poly.entity_id
_entity_poly.type
_entity_poly.pdbx_seq_one_letter_code
_entity_poly.pdbx_strand_id
1 'polypeptide(L)' 'VIDEVHERSVDTDILCYLVRRLLASRPDLRLILMSATLAANMYQQYFGSHYPPIFVGARRFPIEEIYVEDLE' A
#
# COMPACT_ATOMS: atom_id res chain seq x y z
N VAL A 1 -11.40 -2.23 3.40
CA VAL A 1 -10.31 -1.33 2.98
C VAL A 1 -9.20 -1.48 4.01
N ILE A 2 -7.95 -1.61 3.60
CA ILE A 2 -6.77 -1.59 4.49
C ILE A 2 -5.91 -0.42 4.07
N ASP A 3 -5.60 0.46 5.02
CA ASP A 3 -4.84 1.68 4.78
C ASP A 3 -3.40 1.54 5.27
N GLU A 4 -2.53 2.43 4.80
CA GLU A 4 -1.11 2.51 5.18
C GLU A 4 -0.35 1.19 5.17
N VAL A 5 -0.69 0.31 4.21
CA VAL A 5 -0.05 -1.01 4.10
C VAL A 5 1.47 -0.91 3.89
N HIS A 6 1.94 0.25 3.46
CA HIS A 6 3.35 0.55 3.29
C HIS A 6 4.16 0.55 4.60
N GLU A 7 3.53 0.71 5.76
CA GLU A 7 4.20 0.67 7.07
C GLU A 7 4.64 -0.74 7.47
N ARG A 8 4.03 -1.77 6.87
CA ARG A 8 4.34 -3.19 7.13
C ARG A 8 4.32 -3.56 8.62
N SER A 9 3.33 -3.05 9.35
CA SER A 9 3.11 -3.48 10.73
C SER A 9 2.69 -4.95 10.80
N VAL A 10 3.07 -5.63 11.90
CA VAL A 10 2.77 -7.05 12.12
C VAL A 10 1.25 -7.31 12.04
N ASP A 11 0.45 -6.41 12.61
CA ASP A 11 -1.01 -6.53 12.60
C ASP A 11 -1.57 -6.46 11.18
N THR A 12 -1.04 -5.57 10.33
CA THR A 12 -1.47 -5.41 8.94
C THR A 12 -1.10 -6.63 8.10
N ASP A 13 0.09 -7.21 8.30
CA ASP A 13 0.53 -8.42 7.59
C ASP A 13 -0.33 -9.63 7.99
N ILE A 14 -0.64 -9.79 9.28
CA ILE A 14 -1.57 -10.84 9.76
C ILE A 14 -2.97 -10.63 9.19
N LEU A 15 -3.47 -9.39 9.19
CA LEU A 15 -4.77 -9.05 8.60
C LEU A 15 -4.80 -9.39 7.11
N CYS A 16 -3.75 -9.07 6.35
CA CYS A 16 -3.65 -9.40 4.93
C CYS A 16 -3.72 -10.91 4.70
N TYR A 17 -3.05 -11.71 5.55
CA TYR A 17 -3.14 -13.17 5.50
C TYR A 17 -4.57 -13.68 5.75
N LEU A 18 -5.24 -13.16 6.78
CA LEU A 18 -6.61 -13.56 7.10
C LEU A 18 -7.60 -13.16 5.99
N VAL A 19 -7.49 -11.93 5.48
CA VAL A 19 -8.35 -11.43 4.40
C VAL A 19 -8.14 -12.21 3.12
N ARG A 20 -6.90 -12.58 2.78
CA ARG A 20 -6.62 -13.43 1.61
C ARG A 20 -7.37 -14.76 1.70
N ARG A 21 -7.46 -15.36 2.88
CA ARG A 21 -8.25 -16.60 3.10
C ARG A 21 -9.75 -16.34 3.00
N LEU A 22 -10.23 -15.20 3.48
CA LEU A 22 -11.65 -14.82 3.40
C LEU A 22 -12.09 -14.54 1.95
N LEU A 23 -11.26 -13.89 1.14
CA LEU A 23 -11.54 -13.65 -0.29
C LEU A 23 -11.73 -14.96 -1.07
N ALA A 24 -11.05 -16.03 -0.67
CA ALA A 24 -11.21 -17.35 -1.30
C ALA A 24 -12.57 -18.01 -0.99
N SER A 25 -13.20 -17.69 0.14
CA SER A 25 -14.49 -18.28 0.56
C SER A 25 -15.69 -17.34 0.38
N ARG A 26 -15.45 -16.03 0.25
CA ARG A 26 -16.48 -14.99 0.12
C ARG A 26 -16.32 -14.23 -1.20
N PRO A 27 -16.93 -14.69 -2.30
CA PRO A 27 -16.81 -14.04 -3.60
C PRO A 27 -17.48 -12.65 -3.66
N ASP A 28 -18.35 -12.33 -2.69
CA ASP A 28 -18.98 -11.03 -2.50
C ASP A 28 -18.04 -9.99 -1.85
N LEU A 29 -16.98 -10.44 -1.19
CA LEU A 29 -16.04 -9.56 -0.49
C LEU A 29 -15.13 -8.83 -1.49
N ARG A 30 -15.04 -7.51 -1.33
CA ARG A 30 -14.14 -6.65 -2.12
C ARG A 30 -13.05 -6.08 -1.22
N LEU A 31 -11.80 -6.17 -1.67
CA LEU A 31 -10.64 -5.63 -0.96
C LEU A 31 -10.08 -4.42 -1.72
N ILE A 32 -9.82 -3.34 -0.98
CA ILE A 32 -9.07 -2.16 -1.44
C ILE A 32 -7.90 -1.98 -0.48
N LEU A 33 -6.70 -1.86 -1.05
CA LEU A 33 -5.46 -1.59 -0.32
C LEU A 33 -5.01 -0.18 -0.68
N MET A 34 -4.67 0.63 0.33
CA MET A 34 -4.19 2.00 0.16
C MET A 34 -2.77 2.10 0.71
N SER A 35 -1.89 2.75 -0.08
CA SER A 35 -0.46 2.85 0.18
C SER A 35 0.04 4.22 -0.28
N ALA A 36 0.86 4.87 0.55
CA ALA A 36 1.53 6.11 0.17
C ALA A 36 2.76 5.88 -0.75
N THR A 37 3.29 4.66 -0.80
CA THR A 37 4.51 4.33 -1.57
C THR A 37 4.24 3.39 -2.75
N LEU A 38 5.20 3.30 -3.68
CA LEU A 38 5.12 2.51 -4.91
C LEU A 38 5.12 0.98 -4.72
N ALA A 39 5.08 0.48 -3.49
CA ALA A 39 5.11 -0.95 -3.18
C ALA A 39 3.83 -1.73 -3.60
N ALA A 40 2.91 -1.10 -4.33
CA ALA A 40 1.66 -1.71 -4.81
C ALA A 40 1.87 -3.00 -5.62
N ASN A 41 2.96 -3.10 -6.38
CA ASN A 41 3.30 -4.30 -7.16
C ASN A 41 3.46 -5.55 -6.29
N MET A 42 4.01 -5.41 -5.09
CA MET A 42 4.16 -6.52 -4.14
C MET A 42 2.79 -7.05 -3.70
N TYR A 43 1.86 -6.16 -3.38
CA TYR A 43 0.51 -6.53 -2.97
C TYR A 43 -0.32 -7.12 -4.12
N GLN A 44 -0.14 -6.61 -5.34
CA GLN A 44 -0.73 -7.23 -6.53
C GLN A 44 -0.30 -8.69 -6.68
N GLN A 45 1.00 -8.97 -6.56
CA GLN A 45 1.53 -10.34 -6.61
C GLN A 45 1.01 -11.20 -5.46
N TYR A 46 0.99 -10.66 -4.23
CA TYR A 46 0.54 -11.40 -3.04
C TYR A 46 -0.93 -11.83 -3.11
N PHE A 47 -1.81 -10.94 -3.59
CA PHE A 47 -3.24 -11.21 -3.74
C PHE A 47 -3.61 -11.82 -5.11
N GLY A 48 -2.65 -11.98 -6.02
CA GLY A 48 -2.91 -12.49 -7.38
C GLY A 48 -3.85 -11.59 -8.19
N SER A 49 -3.81 -10.27 -7.95
CA SER A 49 -4.68 -9.32 -8.65
C SER A 49 -4.15 -9.02 -10.04
N HIS A 50 -5.02 -9.10 -11.05
CA HIS A 50 -4.74 -8.68 -12.43
C HIS A 50 -5.03 -7.19 -12.69
N TYR A 51 -5.58 -6.48 -11.71
CA TYR A 51 -5.91 -5.07 -11.85
C TYR A 51 -4.67 -4.21 -11.58
N PRO A 52 -4.33 -3.24 -12.46
CA PRO A 52 -3.21 -2.33 -12.23
C PRO A 52 -3.47 -1.42 -11.01
N PRO A 53 -2.43 -0.97 -10.29
CA PRO A 53 -2.59 -0.02 -9.20
C PRO A 53 -3.13 1.30 -9.72
N ILE A 54 -4.02 1.91 -8.95
CA ILE A 54 -4.52 3.26 -9.24
C ILE A 54 -3.61 4.25 -8.51
N PHE A 55 -2.95 5.12 -9.27
CA PHE A 55 -2.17 6.22 -8.72
C PHE A 55 -3.04 7.45 -8.57
N VAL A 56 -3.22 7.89 -7.32
CA VAL A 56 -3.86 9.17 -7.01
C VAL A 56 -2.76 10.21 -6.88
N GLY A 57 -2.78 11.23 -7.73
CA GLY A 57 -1.78 12.29 -7.72
C GLY A 57 -1.75 13.04 -6.39
N ALA A 58 -0.57 13.50 -5.97
CA ALA A 58 -0.40 14.33 -4.78
C ALA A 58 -0.24 15.81 -5.18
N ARG A 59 -0.94 16.69 -4.48
CA ARG A 59 -0.67 18.13 -4.54
C ARG A 59 0.40 18.45 -3.50
N ARG A 60 1.60 18.80 -3.94
CA ARG A 60 2.72 19.16 -3.06
C ARG A 60 3.19 20.57 -3.38
N PHE A 61 3.54 21.32 -2.34
CA PHE A 61 4.24 22.58 -2.47
C PHE A 61 5.75 22.31 -2.57
N PRO A 62 6.55 23.20 -3.17
CA PRO A 62 8.00 23.05 -3.16
C PRO A 62 8.48 23.03 -1.70
N ILE A 63 9.31 22.04 -1.39
CA ILE A 63 10.00 21.89 -0.11
C ILE A 63 11.49 22.04 -0.41
N GLU A 64 12.18 22.86 0.38
CA GLU A 64 13.63 22.97 0.33
C GLU A 64 14.22 21.84 1.17
N GLU A 65 15.05 21.01 0.54
CA GLU A 65 15.80 19.94 1.21
C GLU A 65 17.21 20.47 1.49
N ILE A 66 17.55 20.59 2.77
CA ILE A 66 18.88 21.00 3.23
C ILE A 66 19.53 19.78 3.85
N TYR A 67 20.67 19.37 3.31
CA TYR A 67 21.45 18.25 3.81
C TYR A 67 22.57 18.73 4.74
N VAL A 68 23.26 17.80 5.41
CA VAL A 68 24.32 18.15 6.36
C VAL A 68 25.46 18.88 5.66
N GLU A 69 25.73 18.51 4.42
CA GLU A 69 26.76 19.08 3.55
C GLU A 69 26.45 20.54 3.13
N ASP A 70 25.19 20.97 3.21
CA ASP A 70 24.74 22.32 2.84
C ASP A 70 24.82 23.31 4.02
N LEU A 71 25.21 22.84 5.21
CA LEU A 71 25.29 23.64 6.45
C LEU A 71 26.68 24.28 6.69
N GLU A 72 27.65 24.07 5.79
CA GLU A 72 29.00 24.67 5.85
C GLU A 72 29.11 26.02 5.13
#